data_AF-A0A7S3JRX5-F1
#
_entry.id   AF-A0A7S3JRX5-F1
#
_cell.length_a   1.000
_cell.length_b   1.000
_cell.length_c   1.000
_cell.angle_alpha   90.00
_cell.angle_beta   90.00
_cell.angle_gamma   90.00
#
_symmetry.space_group_name_H-M   'P 1'
#
loop_
_entity.id
_entity.type
_entity.pdbx_description
1 polymer ?
#
loop_
_entity_poly.entity_id
_entity_poly.type
_entity_poly.pdbx_seq_one_letter_code
_entity_poly.pdbx_strand_id
1 'polypeptide(L)'
;SSISSNQEENEKRPSWAGVIDKETTGAVLLRQKLGDAKADGRGVTICILDTGVDPAAPGLSITSSGETKIIDCIDATGAGDVDTSTVVKAIDGYVTGITGRKLPADVSRWKVDGKPLKNPSEFRIGAKRSV
;
A
#
# COMPACT_ATOMS: atom_id res chain seq x y z
N SER A 1 19.84 -31.17 -52.47
CA SER A 1 19.50 -31.38 -51.05
C SER A 1 19.99 -30.19 -50.25
N SER A 2 19.14 -29.19 -50.04
CA SER A 2 19.40 -28.13 -49.06
C SER A 2 18.05 -27.74 -48.49
N ILE A 3 17.74 -28.27 -47.31
CA ILE A 3 16.62 -27.84 -46.48
C ILE A 3 16.96 -26.43 -46.00
N SER A 4 16.20 -25.43 -46.44
CA SER A 4 16.26 -24.09 -45.86
C SER A 4 15.67 -24.17 -44.46
N SER A 5 16.54 -24.06 -43.45
CA SER A 5 16.17 -23.93 -42.05
C SER A 5 15.23 -22.74 -41.87
N ASN A 6 13.98 -23.00 -41.49
CA ASN A 6 13.10 -21.98 -40.92
C ASN A 6 13.80 -21.42 -39.68
N GLN A 7 14.23 -20.17 -39.76
CA GLN A 7 14.54 -19.41 -38.57
C GLN A 7 13.19 -19.06 -37.92
N GLU A 8 12.85 -19.75 -36.84
CA GLU A 8 11.88 -19.23 -35.89
C GLU A 8 12.46 -17.89 -35.38
N GLU A 9 11.92 -16.79 -35.87
CA GLU A 9 12.18 -15.47 -35.33
C GLU A 9 11.76 -15.51 -33.85
N ASN A 10 12.77 -15.46 -32.99
CA ASN A 10 12.64 -15.26 -31.56
C ASN A 10 12.19 -13.81 -31.33
N GLU A 11 10.95 -13.50 -31.72
CA GLU A 11 10.30 -12.22 -31.46
C GLU A 11 10.19 -12.08 -29.94
N LYS A 12 11.04 -11.23 -29.36
CA LYS A 12 10.93 -10.83 -27.96
C LYS A 12 9.52 -10.30 -27.75
N ARG A 13 8.69 -11.08 -27.06
CA ARG A 13 7.35 -10.65 -26.65
C ARG A 13 7.46 -9.24 -26.04
N PRO A 14 6.69 -8.26 -26.52
CA PRO A 14 6.76 -6.91 -25.97
C PRO A 14 6.43 -6.95 -24.48
N SER A 15 6.95 -5.99 -23.72
CA SER A 15 6.82 -5.96 -22.25
C SER A 15 5.38 -5.99 -21.75
N TRP A 16 4.42 -5.64 -22.61
CA TRP A 16 2.99 -5.67 -22.35
C TRP A 16 2.30 -6.99 -22.70
N ALA A 17 2.99 -8.01 -23.22
CA ALA A 17 2.38 -9.26 -23.71
C ALA A 17 1.63 -10.12 -22.65
N GLY A 18 1.50 -9.63 -21.41
CA GLY A 18 0.64 -10.18 -20.36
C GLY A 18 -0.37 -9.18 -19.78
N VAL A 19 -0.50 -7.99 -20.36
CA VAL A 19 -1.39 -6.91 -19.95
C VAL A 19 -2.37 -6.63 -21.07
N ILE A 20 -3.67 -6.76 -20.81
CA ILE A 20 -4.71 -6.37 -21.77
C ILE A 20 -4.85 -4.85 -21.73
N ASP A 21 -4.69 -4.19 -22.88
CA ASP A 21 -4.78 -2.74 -22.99
C ASP A 21 -6.25 -2.23 -22.95
N LYS A 22 -6.40 -0.91 -22.90
CA LYS A 22 -7.72 -0.25 -22.74
C LYS A 22 -8.57 -0.34 -24.01
N GLU A 23 -7.89 -0.48 -25.14
CA GLU A 23 -8.44 -0.63 -26.48
C GLU A 23 -9.08 -2.02 -26.62
N THR A 24 -8.33 -3.06 -26.27
CA THR A 24 -8.73 -4.47 -26.32
C THR A 24 -9.83 -4.78 -25.32
N THR A 25 -9.79 -4.19 -24.12
CA THR A 25 -10.90 -4.31 -23.13
C THR A 25 -12.17 -3.55 -23.53
N GLY A 26 -12.11 -2.68 -24.55
CA GLY A 26 -13.24 -1.82 -24.94
C GLY A 26 -13.54 -0.68 -23.97
N ALA A 27 -12.68 -0.44 -22.96
CA ALA A 27 -12.84 0.66 -22.00
C ALA A 27 -12.87 2.02 -22.68
N VAL A 28 -12.08 2.20 -23.75
CA VAL A 28 -12.09 3.43 -24.57
C VAL A 28 -13.46 3.64 -25.22
N LEU A 29 -14.05 2.59 -25.79
CA LEU A 29 -15.37 2.67 -26.43
C LEU A 29 -16.49 2.96 -25.44
N LEU A 30 -16.42 2.38 -24.24
CA LEU A 30 -17.38 2.64 -23.16
C LEU A 30 -17.39 4.13 -22.79
N ARG A 31 -16.20 4.72 -22.59
CA ARG A 31 -16.05 6.15 -22.29
C ARG A 31 -16.54 7.04 -23.43
N GLN A 32 -16.23 6.71 -24.69
CA GLN A 32 -16.74 7.45 -25.85
C GLN A 32 -18.27 7.42 -25.95
N LYS A 33 -18.90 6.26 -25.65
CA LYS A 33 -20.35 6.09 -25.73
C LYS A 33 -21.12 6.77 -24.60
N LEU A 34 -20.62 6.68 -23.36
CA LEU A 34 -21.34 7.14 -22.18
C LEU A 34 -20.88 8.52 -21.68
N GLY A 35 -19.70 8.97 -22.10
CA GLY A 35 -19.00 10.13 -21.56
C GLY A 35 -18.22 9.82 -20.28
N ASP A 36 -17.16 10.59 -20.05
CA ASP A 36 -16.19 10.34 -18.96
C ASP A 36 -16.83 10.27 -17.58
N ALA A 37 -17.68 11.25 -17.24
CA ALA A 37 -18.30 11.32 -15.92
C ALA A 37 -19.25 10.15 -15.62
N LYS A 38 -19.70 9.39 -16.65
CA LYS A 38 -20.56 8.21 -16.48
C LYS A 38 -19.79 6.89 -16.52
N ALA A 39 -18.52 6.92 -16.92
CA ALA A 39 -17.73 5.72 -17.21
C ALA A 39 -16.32 5.75 -16.59
N ASP A 40 -16.11 6.56 -15.54
CA ASP A 40 -14.83 6.71 -14.84
C ASP A 40 -14.79 6.00 -13.46
N GLY A 41 -15.86 5.29 -13.10
CA GLY A 41 -15.92 4.50 -11.86
C GLY A 41 -16.30 5.30 -10.60
N ARG A 42 -16.67 6.58 -10.72
CA ARG A 42 -17.14 7.38 -9.57
C ARG A 42 -18.33 6.72 -8.88
N GLY A 43 -18.34 6.76 -7.55
CA GLY A 43 -19.39 6.15 -6.72
C GLY A 43 -19.32 4.62 -6.60
N VAL A 44 -18.27 3.99 -7.15
CA VAL A 44 -18.01 2.55 -7.01
C VAL A 44 -16.78 2.32 -6.14
N THR A 45 -16.93 1.47 -5.11
CA THR A 45 -15.81 1.01 -4.27
C THR A 45 -15.40 -0.39 -4.68
N ILE A 46 -14.10 -0.61 -4.83
CA ILE A 46 -13.52 -1.91 -5.22
C ILE A 46 -12.60 -2.37 -4.11
N CYS A 47 -12.74 -3.62 -3.68
CA CYS A 47 -11.78 -4.30 -2.81
C CYS A 47 -10.85 -5.16 -3.67
N ILE A 48 -9.54 -5.05 -3.43
CA ILE A 48 -8.51 -5.84 -4.12
C ILE A 48 -7.90 -6.80 -3.10
N LEU A 49 -8.03 -8.10 -3.35
CA LEU A 49 -7.38 -9.15 -2.56
C LEU A 49 -6.10 -9.56 -3.29
N ASP A 50 -4.98 -9.03 -2.83
CA ASP A 50 -3.65 -9.24 -3.40
C ASP A 50 -2.61 -9.29 -2.26
N THR A 51 -1.35 -9.45 -2.62
CA THR A 51 -0.17 -9.43 -1.73
C THR A 51 0.12 -8.05 -1.11
N GLY A 52 -0.50 -6.99 -1.62
CA GLY A 52 -0.37 -5.63 -1.11
C GLY A 52 -0.52 -4.59 -2.20
N VAL A 53 -0.42 -3.31 -1.81
CA VAL A 53 -0.45 -2.16 -2.71
C VAL A 53 0.47 -1.07 -2.15
N ASP A 54 1.05 -0.24 -3.02
CA ASP A 54 1.73 1.00 -2.60
C ASP A 54 0.75 2.18 -2.66
N PRO A 55 0.27 2.72 -1.52
CA PRO A 55 -0.66 3.84 -1.53
C PRO A 55 -0.03 5.17 -1.96
N ALA A 56 1.30 5.27 -1.96
CA ALA A 56 2.02 6.47 -2.39
C ALA A 56 2.18 6.54 -3.92
N ALA A 57 1.79 5.50 -4.66
CA ALA A 57 1.86 5.49 -6.11
C ALA A 57 1.02 6.65 -6.71
N PRO A 58 1.57 7.49 -7.61
CA PRO A 58 0.86 8.67 -8.12
C PRO A 58 -0.52 8.37 -8.74
N GLY A 59 -0.67 7.22 -9.42
CA GLY A 59 -1.93 6.79 -10.03
C GLY A 59 -3.01 6.31 -9.04
N LEU A 60 -2.66 6.21 -7.75
CA LEU A 60 -3.55 5.82 -6.65
C LEU A 60 -3.78 6.95 -5.65
N SER A 61 -3.33 8.17 -5.96
CA SER A 61 -3.47 9.34 -5.07
C SER A 61 -4.92 9.86 -5.02
N ILE A 62 -5.46 10.26 -6.17
CA ILE A 62 -6.76 10.93 -6.28
C ILE A 62 -7.67 10.27 -7.32
N THR A 63 -8.97 10.34 -7.09
CA THR A 63 -10.02 9.96 -8.04
C THR A 63 -10.25 11.07 -9.06
N SER A 64 -11.07 10.80 -10.08
CA SER A 64 -11.55 11.83 -11.02
C SER A 64 -12.45 12.90 -10.39
N SER A 65 -12.99 12.64 -9.19
CA SER A 65 -13.74 13.60 -8.36
C SER A 65 -12.86 14.43 -7.42
N GLY A 66 -11.55 14.16 -7.36
CA GLY A 66 -10.61 14.86 -6.48
C GLY A 66 -10.55 14.31 -5.04
N GLU A 67 -11.16 13.16 -4.79
CA GLU A 67 -11.17 12.48 -3.50
C GLU A 67 -9.97 11.53 -3.38
N THR A 68 -9.59 11.14 -2.16
CA THR A 68 -8.55 10.12 -1.95
C THR A 68 -9.01 8.77 -2.52
N LYS A 69 -8.17 8.15 -3.35
CA LYS A 69 -8.56 6.94 -4.09
C LYS A 69 -8.44 5.64 -3.28
N ILE A 70 -7.46 5.54 -2.38
CA ILE A 70 -7.36 4.42 -1.43
C ILE A 70 -8.00 4.85 -0.11
N ILE A 71 -9.07 4.15 0.25
CA ILE A 71 -9.80 4.38 1.50
C ILE A 71 -9.27 3.53 2.66
N ASP A 72 -8.77 2.32 2.37
CA ASP A 72 -8.22 1.42 3.39
C ASP A 72 -7.18 0.46 2.78
N CYS A 73 -6.23 0.00 3.60
CA CYS A 73 -5.22 -0.99 3.25
C CYS A 73 -5.03 -1.96 4.43
N ILE A 74 -5.56 -3.17 4.27
CA ILE A 74 -5.61 -4.17 5.35
C ILE A 74 -4.62 -5.29 5.03
N ASP A 75 -3.71 -5.56 5.96
CA ASP A 75 -2.96 -6.82 5.99
C ASP A 75 -3.80 -7.89 6.70
N ALA A 76 -4.42 -8.79 5.92
CA ALA A 76 -5.22 -9.88 6.45
C ALA A 76 -4.39 -11.11 6.87
N THR A 77 -3.06 -11.08 6.69
CA THR A 77 -2.18 -12.23 6.99
C THR A 77 -1.72 -12.27 8.45
N GLY A 78 -1.79 -11.13 9.17
CA GLY A 78 -1.21 -10.96 10.51
C GLY A 78 0.32 -10.88 10.50
N ALA A 79 0.95 -10.78 9.32
CA ALA A 79 2.39 -10.60 9.20
C ALA A 79 2.86 -9.30 9.85
N GLY A 80 2.00 -8.28 9.93
CA GLY A 80 2.24 -7.04 10.68
C GLY A 80 2.02 -7.09 12.20
N ASP A 81 1.43 -8.14 12.75
CA ASP A 81 0.95 -8.13 14.15
C ASP A 81 2.09 -8.04 15.17
N VAL A 82 1.92 -7.15 16.17
CA VAL A 82 2.82 -6.95 17.31
C VAL A 82 2.01 -6.95 18.60
N ASP A 83 2.32 -7.87 19.52
CA ASP A 83 1.73 -7.87 20.87
C ASP A 83 2.25 -6.67 21.67
N THR A 84 1.36 -5.76 22.02
CA THR A 84 1.63 -4.54 22.80
C THR A 84 0.96 -4.56 24.18
N SER A 85 0.64 -5.75 24.70
CA SER A 85 0.03 -5.94 26.02
C SER A 85 0.93 -5.53 27.19
N THR A 86 2.25 -5.45 26.98
CA THR A 86 3.21 -5.05 28.03
C THR A 86 3.20 -3.54 28.24
N VAL A 87 2.93 -3.11 29.47
CA VAL A 87 2.89 -1.71 29.88
C VAL A 87 4.11 -1.37 30.75
N VAL A 88 4.80 -0.28 30.44
CA VAL A 88 5.99 0.19 31.15
C VAL A 88 5.94 1.70 31.40
N LYS A 89 6.69 2.15 32.40
CA LYS A 89 6.90 3.57 32.69
C LYS A 89 8.29 4.00 32.23
N ALA A 90 8.41 5.26 31.81
CA ALA A 90 9.70 5.83 31.50
C ALA A 90 10.51 6.04 32.79
N ILE A 91 11.80 5.72 32.75
CA ILE A 91 12.78 5.94 33.82
C ILE A 91 13.90 6.77 33.22
N ASP A 92 14.24 7.89 33.85
CA ASP A 92 15.28 8.83 33.39
C ASP A 92 15.12 9.28 31.93
N GLY A 93 13.87 9.43 31.46
CA GLY A 93 13.58 9.84 30.09
C GLY A 93 13.66 8.72 29.05
N TYR A 94 13.79 7.47 29.47
CA TYR A 94 13.86 6.31 28.58
C TYR A 94 12.84 5.22 28.91
N VAL A 95 12.40 4.51 27.88
CA VAL A 95 11.67 3.26 27.98
C VAL A 95 12.60 2.11 27.58
N THR A 96 12.69 1.07 28.41
CA THR A 96 13.39 -0.16 28.05
C THR A 96 12.42 -1.07 27.29
N GLY A 97 12.68 -1.28 25.99
CA GLY A 97 11.86 -2.17 25.17
C GLY A 97 12.06 -3.65 25.49
N ILE A 98 11.19 -4.52 24.95
CA ILE A 98 11.24 -5.99 25.16
C ILE A 98 12.59 -6.58 24.75
N THR A 99 13.27 -5.96 23.78
CA THR A 99 14.60 -6.40 23.33
C THR A 99 15.75 -5.93 24.23
N GLY A 100 15.47 -5.23 25.34
CA GLY A 100 16.45 -4.63 26.25
C GLY A 100 17.00 -3.27 25.78
N ARG A 101 16.67 -2.83 24.57
CA ARG A 101 17.10 -1.53 24.04
C ARG A 101 16.38 -0.37 24.75
N LYS A 102 17.12 0.70 25.05
CA LYS A 102 16.56 1.96 25.57
C LYS A 102 16.06 2.83 24.42
N LEU A 103 14.81 3.27 24.52
CA LEU A 103 14.13 4.15 23.57
C LEU A 103 13.86 5.50 24.26
N PRO A 104 14.12 6.65 23.62
CA PRO A 104 13.74 7.95 24.16
C PRO A 104 12.23 8.03 24.42
N ALA A 105 11.83 8.46 25.61
CA ALA A 105 10.43 8.55 26.01
C ALA A 105 9.76 9.88 25.59
N ASP A 106 10.55 10.86 25.15
CA ASP A 106 10.01 12.13 24.67
C ASP A 106 9.37 11.97 23.28
N VAL A 107 8.04 12.00 23.26
CA VAL A 107 7.20 11.88 22.06
C VAL A 107 6.64 13.23 21.62
N SER A 108 7.03 14.34 22.25
CA SER A 108 6.54 15.69 21.92
C SER A 108 6.79 16.11 20.46
N ARG A 109 7.80 15.53 19.81
CA ARG A 109 8.09 15.75 18.37
C ARG A 109 7.07 15.11 17.42
N TRP A 110 6.24 14.19 17.90
CA TRP A 110 5.28 13.44 17.09
C TRP A 110 3.94 14.18 17.07
N LYS A 111 3.17 14.00 16.00
CA LYS A 111 1.82 14.56 15.87
C LYS A 111 0.79 13.46 15.68
N VAL A 112 -0.35 13.61 16.34
CA VAL A 112 -1.57 12.80 16.13
C VAL A 112 -2.67 13.79 15.77
N ASP A 113 -3.35 13.56 14.65
CA ASP A 113 -4.39 14.45 14.10
C ASP A 113 -3.94 15.92 14.02
N GLY A 114 -2.70 16.13 13.57
CA GLY A 114 -2.07 17.44 13.42
C GLY A 114 -1.62 18.12 14.72
N LYS A 115 -1.89 17.52 15.89
CA LYS A 115 -1.53 18.09 17.20
C LYS A 115 -0.30 17.40 17.79
N PRO A 116 0.63 18.14 18.43
CA PRO A 116 1.75 17.54 19.14
C PRO A 116 1.27 16.54 20.20
N LEU A 117 1.90 15.38 20.25
CA LEU A 117 1.58 14.34 21.23
C LEU A 117 2.14 14.74 22.59
N LYS A 118 1.31 14.67 23.63
CA LYS A 118 1.78 14.85 25.02
C LYS A 118 2.45 13.57 25.49
N ASN A 119 3.52 13.71 26.28
CA ASN A 119 4.19 12.56 26.86
C ASN A 119 3.22 11.80 27.79
N PRO A 120 2.96 10.50 27.51
CA PRO A 120 2.06 9.71 28.35
C PRO A 120 2.77 9.30 29.65
N SER A 121 1.98 8.95 30.67
CA SER A 121 2.50 8.38 31.92
C SER A 121 2.96 6.92 31.77
N GLU A 122 2.45 6.22 30.76
CA GLU A 122 2.70 4.81 30.50
C GLU A 122 2.85 4.57 28.99
N PHE A 123 3.69 3.59 28.66
CA PHE A 123 4.00 3.19 27.29
C PHE A 123 3.63 1.72 27.10
N ARG A 124 2.96 1.42 25.99
CA ARG A 124 2.73 0.05 25.53
C ARG A 124 3.87 -0.35 24.62
N ILE A 125 4.56 -1.42 24.95
CA ILE A 125 5.71 -1.91 24.20
C ILE A 125 5.42 -3.28 23.60
N GLY A 126 5.96 -3.50 22.41
CA GLY A 126 5.87 -4.75 21.69
C GLY A 126 7.11 -4.97 20.84
N ALA A 127 7.39 -6.23 20.52
CA ALA A 127 8.47 -6.58 19.60
C ALA A 127 8.06 -7.84 18.83
N LYS A 128 8.29 -7.83 17.53
CA LYS A 128 8.19 -9.01 16.67
C LYS A 128 9.59 -9.38 16.19
N ARG A 129 9.92 -10.66 16.23
CA ARG A 129 11.13 -11.16 15.56
C ARG A 129 10.84 -11.31 14.08
N SER A 130 11.72 -10.79 13.24
CA SER A 130 11.72 -11.15 11.82
C SER A 130 11.99 -12.66 11.73
N VAL A 131 11.10 -13.37 11.04
CA VAL A 131 11.29 -14.77 10.62
C VAL A 131 11.98 -14.82 9.27
#